data_AF-M2RTL8-F1
#
_entry.id   AF-M2RTL8-F1
#
_cell.length_a   1.000
_cell.length_b   1.000
_cell.length_c   1.000
_cell.angle_alpha   90.00
_cell.angle_beta   90.00
_cell.angle_gamma   90.00
#
_symmetry.space_group_name_H-M   'P 1'
#
loop_
_entity.id
_entity.type
_entity.pdbx_description
1 polymer ?
#
loop_
_entity_poly.entity_id
_entity_poly.type
_entity_poly.pdbx_seq_one_letter_code
_entity_poly.pdbx_strand_id
1 'polypeptide(L)'
;MSEPIPEAIPTSADPRSKRPVKKRALTPRTEQASQVEALFAKPDREIHIPGSGAITKTSSLPPEIVANVQGSSAGAGSGEFHVYKASRRREYERLRAMDEEVKKEEDEKEFAKRKEELEKKDKEKTEKNRLKREKARQRKEKAKKGGKGGDGDAKDGTTGAEQAKKKLAPNANVPKNSADDDADTRNEGAEFKNVEEIGLVIEDDD
;
A
#
# COMPACT_ATOMS: atom_id res chain seq x y z
N MET A 1 -29.35 -1.25 -55.30
CA MET A 1 -28.73 -1.75 -54.06
C MET A 1 -27.41 -2.38 -54.45
N SER A 2 -26.29 -1.66 -54.32
CA SER A 2 -24.97 -2.14 -54.76
C SER A 2 -24.42 -3.17 -53.77
N GLU A 3 -23.95 -4.29 -54.30
CA GLU A 3 -23.35 -5.39 -53.54
C GLU A 3 -22.07 -4.94 -52.81
N PRO A 4 -21.77 -5.48 -51.62
CA PRO A 4 -20.53 -5.17 -50.91
C PRO A 4 -19.34 -5.84 -51.61
N ILE A 5 -18.70 -5.11 -52.52
CA ILE A 5 -17.44 -5.49 -53.16
C ILE A 5 -16.34 -5.49 -52.08
N PRO A 6 -15.40 -6.46 -52.06
CA PRO A 6 -14.33 -6.55 -51.05
C PRO A 6 -13.43 -5.31 -50.95
N GLU A 7 -13.41 -4.47 -51.99
CA GLU A 7 -12.68 -3.20 -52.02
C GLU A 7 -13.38 -2.06 -51.26
N ALA A 8 -14.65 -2.24 -50.86
CA ALA A 8 -15.44 -1.26 -50.12
C ALA A 8 -15.31 -1.40 -48.59
N ILE A 9 -14.49 -2.34 -48.09
CA ILE A 9 -14.16 -2.39 -46.67
C ILE A 9 -13.26 -1.19 -46.39
N PRO A 10 -13.65 -0.26 -45.51
CA PRO A 10 -12.79 0.87 -45.18
C PRO A 10 -11.45 0.32 -44.68
N THR A 11 -10.34 0.83 -45.21
CA THR A 11 -8.97 0.38 -44.88
C THR A 11 -8.64 0.46 -43.39
N SER A 12 -9.48 1.12 -42.59
CA SER A 12 -9.44 1.15 -41.13
C SER A 12 -9.89 -0.17 -40.45
N ALA A 13 -10.57 -1.06 -41.18
CA ALA A 13 -11.07 -2.34 -40.69
C ALA A 13 -10.25 -3.54 -41.19
N ASP A 14 -9.23 -3.33 -42.02
CA ASP A 14 -8.36 -4.40 -42.52
C ASP A 14 -7.28 -4.78 -41.47
N PRO A 15 -7.31 -6.01 -40.91
CA PRO A 15 -6.34 -6.47 -39.92
C PRO A 15 -4.91 -6.60 -40.47
N ARG A 16 -4.71 -6.58 -41.79
CA ARG A 16 -3.37 -6.55 -42.42
C ARG A 16 -2.77 -5.14 -42.45
N SER A 17 -3.58 -4.11 -42.28
CA SER A 17 -3.10 -2.73 -42.19
C SER A 17 -2.47 -2.53 -40.81
N LYS A 18 -1.15 -2.43 -40.73
CA LYS A 18 -0.41 -2.09 -39.49
C LYS A 18 -0.57 -0.62 -39.10
N ARG A 19 -1.69 0.03 -39.47
CA ARG A 19 -1.93 1.42 -39.10
C ARG A 19 -2.17 1.49 -37.60
N PRO A 20 -1.59 2.49 -36.90
CA PRO A 20 -1.85 2.66 -35.48
C PRO A 20 -3.34 2.99 -35.28
N VAL A 21 -4.09 2.04 -34.73
CA VAL A 21 -5.46 2.28 -34.27
C VAL A 21 -5.40 3.26 -33.11
N LYS A 22 -6.33 4.22 -33.08
CA LYS A 22 -6.47 5.14 -31.95
C LYS A 22 -6.64 4.30 -30.68
N LYS A 23 -5.63 4.32 -29.80
CA LYS A 23 -5.66 3.61 -28.52
C LYS A 23 -6.87 4.12 -27.74
N ARG A 24 -7.90 3.29 -27.59
CA ARG A 24 -8.99 3.58 -26.65
C ARG A 24 -8.38 3.57 -25.25
N ALA A 25 -8.72 4.55 -24.41
CA ALA A 25 -8.37 4.50 -23.00
C ALA A 25 -9.08 3.28 -22.39
N LEU A 26 -8.33 2.20 -22.12
CA LEU A 26 -8.89 1.00 -21.52
C LEU A 26 -9.27 1.32 -20.07
N THR A 27 -10.52 1.06 -19.71
CA THR A 27 -10.89 1.03 -18.30
C THR A 27 -10.19 -0.16 -17.62
N PRO A 28 -9.95 -0.12 -16.29
CA PRO A 28 -9.33 -1.24 -15.58
C PRO A 28 -10.05 -2.57 -15.83
N ARG A 29 -11.38 -2.52 -15.96
CA ARG A 29 -12.21 -3.68 -16.31
C ARG A 29 -11.95 -4.19 -17.73
N THR A 30 -11.77 -3.30 -18.70
CA THR A 30 -11.45 -3.67 -20.08
C THR A 30 -10.07 -4.32 -20.16
N GLU A 31 -9.10 -3.82 -19.41
CA GLU A 31 -7.75 -4.40 -19.36
C GLU A 31 -7.78 -5.82 -18.78
N GLN A 32 -8.43 -6.01 -17.63
CA GLN A 32 -8.60 -7.34 -17.03
C GLN A 32 -9.34 -8.29 -17.97
N ALA A 33 -10.40 -7.83 -18.65
CA ALA A 33 -11.13 -8.66 -19.61
C ALA A 33 -10.23 -9.13 -20.76
N SER A 34 -9.39 -8.24 -21.31
CA SER A 34 -8.44 -8.60 -22.37
C SER A 34 -7.37 -9.58 -21.92
N GLN A 35 -6.88 -9.47 -20.67
CA GLN A 35 -5.93 -10.43 -20.09
C GLN A 35 -6.59 -11.80 -19.89
N VAL A 36 -7.83 -11.82 -19.41
CA VAL A 36 -8.62 -13.05 -19.23
C VAL A 36 -8.93 -13.72 -20.58
N GLU A 37 -9.29 -12.94 -21.59
CA GLU A 37 -9.50 -13.43 -22.96
C GLU A 37 -8.22 -14.05 -23.55
N ALA A 38 -7.06 -13.41 -23.32
CA ALA A 38 -5.76 -13.94 -23.73
C ALA A 38 -5.39 -15.26 -23.01
N LEU A 39 -5.76 -15.41 -21.73
CA LEU A 39 -5.58 -16.67 -21.00
C LEU A 39 -6.52 -17.77 -21.52
N PHE A 40 -7.79 -17.44 -21.82
CA PHE A 40 -8.75 -18.39 -22.37
C PHE A 40 -8.48 -18.81 -23.81
N ALA A 41 -7.68 -18.05 -24.57
CA ALA A 41 -7.28 -18.46 -25.92
C ALA A 41 -6.51 -19.80 -25.95
N LYS A 42 -5.84 -20.16 -24.84
CA LYS A 42 -5.10 -21.42 -24.68
C LYS A 42 -5.28 -21.97 -23.26
N PRO A 43 -6.43 -22.62 -22.95
CA PRO A 43 -6.73 -23.06 -21.60
C PRO A 43 -5.81 -24.18 -21.11
N ASP A 44 -5.24 -24.99 -22.01
CA ASP A 44 -4.34 -26.10 -21.66
C ASP A 44 -2.91 -25.64 -21.33
N ARG A 45 -2.58 -24.34 -21.52
CA ARG A 45 -1.25 -23.82 -21.25
C ARG A 45 -1.05 -23.63 -19.75
N GLU A 46 -0.05 -24.30 -19.20
CA GLU A 46 0.38 -24.08 -17.81
C GLU A 46 0.72 -22.61 -17.55
N ILE A 47 0.11 -22.03 -16.51
CA ILE A 47 0.34 -20.65 -16.10
C ILE A 47 1.43 -20.66 -15.02
N HIS A 48 2.59 -20.07 -15.32
CA HIS A 48 3.61 -19.84 -14.32
C HIS A 48 3.22 -18.65 -13.43
N ILE A 49 2.75 -18.94 -12.23
CA ILE A 49 2.60 -17.94 -11.18
C ILE A 49 3.98 -17.78 -10.56
N PRO A 50 4.63 -16.60 -10.68
CA PRO A 50 5.91 -16.39 -10.02
C PRO A 50 5.71 -16.63 -8.52
N GLY A 51 6.52 -17.51 -7.94
CA GLY A 51 6.47 -17.75 -6.50
C GLY A 51 6.71 -16.45 -5.73
N SER A 52 6.18 -16.34 -4.51
CA SER A 52 6.41 -15.18 -3.63
C SER A 52 7.85 -15.07 -3.13
N GLY A 53 8.78 -15.85 -3.68
CA GLY A 53 10.19 -15.79 -3.37
C GLY A 53 10.73 -14.45 -3.82
N ALA A 54 11.06 -13.58 -2.86
CA ALA A 54 11.86 -12.42 -3.13
C ALA A 54 13.11 -12.89 -3.90
N ILE A 55 13.34 -12.33 -5.08
CA ILE A 55 14.62 -12.44 -5.77
C ILE A 55 15.60 -11.63 -4.91
N THR A 56 16.02 -12.22 -3.80
CA THR A 56 17.08 -11.64 -2.97
C THR A 56 18.29 -11.60 -3.89
N LYS A 57 18.81 -10.38 -4.10
CA LYS A 57 20.04 -10.19 -4.86
C LYS A 57 21.18 -10.69 -3.98
N THR A 58 21.30 -12.01 -3.85
CA THR A 58 22.39 -12.61 -3.10
C THR A 58 23.67 -12.26 -3.84
N SER A 59 24.57 -11.55 -3.17
CA SER A 59 25.91 -11.34 -3.71
C SER A 59 26.53 -12.72 -3.93
N SER A 60 26.92 -13.03 -5.17
CA SER A 60 27.56 -14.31 -5.50
C SER A 60 28.77 -14.50 -4.58
N LEU A 61 28.80 -15.63 -3.87
CA LEU A 61 29.94 -16.00 -3.04
C LEU A 61 31.23 -15.92 -3.88
N PRO A 62 32.34 -15.44 -3.28
CA PRO A 62 33.62 -15.42 -3.96
C PRO A 62 34.03 -16.87 -4.29
N PRO A 63 34.63 -17.13 -5.46
CA PRO A 63 35.13 -18.46 -5.79
C PRO A 63 36.25 -18.86 -4.83
N GLU A 64 36.24 -20.12 -4.37
CA GLU A 64 37.23 -20.62 -3.41
C GLU A 64 38.64 -20.74 -4.01
N ILE A 65 38.73 -21.13 -5.29
CA ILE A 65 40.02 -21.33 -5.98
C ILE A 65 40.07 -20.43 -7.20
N VAL A 66 41.09 -19.57 -7.26
CA VAL A 66 41.43 -18.80 -8.45
C VAL A 66 42.62 -19.49 -9.12
N ALA A 67 42.38 -20.12 -10.27
CA ALA A 67 43.42 -20.89 -10.97
C ALA A 67 44.46 -20.01 -11.71
N ASN A 68 44.14 -18.74 -11.97
CA ASN A 68 44.93 -17.87 -12.84
C ASN A 68 45.76 -16.84 -12.06
N VAL A 69 46.36 -17.25 -10.93
CA VAL A 69 47.18 -16.34 -10.10
C VAL A 69 48.60 -16.29 -10.65
N GLN A 70 48.97 -15.15 -11.23
CA GLN A 70 50.34 -14.86 -11.63
C GLN A 70 51.24 -14.71 -10.38
N GLY A 71 52.51 -15.12 -10.47
CA GLY A 71 53.42 -15.12 -9.32
C GLY A 71 53.58 -13.75 -8.65
N SER A 72 53.85 -13.73 -7.33
CA SER A 72 53.81 -12.51 -6.51
C SER A 72 54.81 -11.41 -6.91
N SER A 73 55.90 -11.77 -7.60
CA SER A 73 56.90 -10.82 -8.11
C SER A 73 56.69 -10.43 -9.57
N ALA A 74 55.67 -10.99 -10.22
CA ALA A 74 55.41 -10.72 -11.62
C ALA A 74 54.74 -9.35 -11.79
N GLY A 75 55.08 -8.62 -12.86
CA GLY A 75 54.57 -7.27 -13.12
C GLY A 75 53.07 -7.23 -13.45
N ALA A 76 52.48 -6.03 -13.40
CA ALA A 76 51.08 -5.83 -13.74
C ALA A 76 50.80 -6.17 -15.21
N GLY A 77 49.94 -7.15 -15.45
CA GLY A 77 49.45 -7.51 -16.79
C GLY A 77 48.40 -6.52 -17.30
N SER A 78 48.13 -6.54 -18.60
CA SER A 78 47.13 -5.65 -19.23
C SER A 78 45.69 -5.91 -18.76
N GLY A 79 45.40 -7.12 -18.28
CA GLY A 79 44.09 -7.51 -17.75
C GLY A 79 43.88 -7.19 -16.26
N GLU A 80 44.93 -6.85 -15.52
CA GLU A 80 44.88 -6.71 -14.05
C GLU A 80 43.93 -5.57 -13.63
N PHE A 81 43.89 -4.49 -14.40
CA PHE A 81 42.97 -3.38 -14.15
C PHE A 81 41.50 -3.82 -14.18
N HIS A 82 41.13 -4.70 -15.13
CA HIS A 82 39.76 -5.19 -15.23
C HIS A 82 39.41 -6.18 -14.12
N VAL A 83 40.38 -7.01 -13.70
CA VAL A 83 40.24 -7.90 -12.53
C VAL A 83 39.96 -7.07 -11.28
N TYR A 84 40.75 -6.02 -11.03
CA TYR A 84 40.54 -5.10 -9.92
C TYR A 84 39.18 -4.39 -9.97
N LYS A 85 38.80 -3.86 -11.15
CA LYS A 85 37.52 -3.18 -11.33
C LYS A 85 36.34 -4.11 -11.02
N ALA A 86 36.40 -5.37 -11.45
CA ALA A 86 35.37 -6.36 -11.19
C ALA A 86 35.35 -6.77 -9.71
N SER A 87 36.51 -7.01 -9.08
CA SER A 87 36.59 -7.40 -7.66
C SER A 87 36.11 -6.28 -6.74
N ARG A 88 36.54 -5.04 -6.98
CA ARG A 88 36.08 -3.86 -6.23
C ARG A 88 34.58 -3.65 -6.36
N ARG A 89 34.01 -3.82 -7.57
CA ARG A 89 32.57 -3.72 -7.77
C ARG A 89 31.80 -4.79 -7.00
N ARG A 90 32.25 -6.05 -7.07
CA ARG A 90 31.66 -7.16 -6.31
C ARG A 90 31.71 -6.89 -4.80
N GLU A 91 32.82 -6.35 -4.31
CA GLU A 91 32.99 -6.06 -2.89
C GLU A 91 32.09 -4.91 -2.41
N TYR A 92 31.96 -3.84 -3.20
CA TYR A 92 31.01 -2.76 -2.87
C TYR A 92 29.56 -3.22 -2.92
N GLU A 93 29.20 -4.07 -3.89
CA GLU A 93 27.87 -4.67 -3.94
C GLU A 93 27.61 -5.57 -2.73
N ARG A 94 28.62 -6.33 -2.27
CA ARG A 94 28.55 -7.18 -1.07
C ARG A 94 28.37 -6.35 0.21
N LEU A 95 29.22 -5.34 0.43
CA LEU A 95 29.13 -4.46 1.60
C LEU A 95 27.79 -3.73 1.64
N ARG A 96 27.36 -3.19 0.50
CA ARG A 96 26.06 -2.53 0.38
C ARG A 96 24.89 -3.48 0.69
N ALA A 97 24.93 -4.72 0.21
CA ALA A 97 23.89 -5.70 0.51
C ALA A 97 23.83 -6.01 2.01
N MET A 98 24.99 -6.19 2.66
CA MET A 98 25.08 -6.39 4.11
C MET A 98 24.52 -5.19 4.90
N ASP A 99 24.90 -3.97 4.52
CA ASP A 99 24.39 -2.76 5.18
C ASP A 99 22.87 -2.59 4.99
N GLU A 100 22.35 -2.90 3.78
CA GLU A 100 20.91 -2.88 3.49
C GLU A 100 20.15 -3.95 4.27
N GLU A 101 20.73 -5.13 4.48
CA GLU A 101 20.15 -6.21 5.31
C GLU A 101 20.09 -5.81 6.78
N VAL A 102 21.20 -5.30 7.35
CA VAL A 102 21.24 -4.83 8.74
C VAL A 102 20.19 -3.75 8.98
N LYS A 103 20.12 -2.76 8.08
CA LYS A 103 19.13 -1.68 8.18
C LYS A 103 17.69 -2.22 8.16
N LYS A 104 17.38 -3.15 7.25
CA LYS A 104 16.04 -3.77 7.18
C LYS A 104 15.72 -4.53 8.46
N GLU A 105 16.66 -5.29 8.99
CA GLU A 105 16.45 -6.01 10.25
C GLU A 105 16.20 -5.07 11.42
N GLU A 106 16.93 -3.95 11.51
CA GLU A 106 16.71 -2.92 12.52
C GLU A 106 15.33 -2.28 12.38
N ASP A 107 14.96 -1.86 11.17
CA ASP A 107 13.65 -1.28 10.86
C ASP A 107 12.51 -2.27 11.19
N GLU A 108 12.65 -3.55 10.86
CA GLU A 108 11.68 -4.61 11.17
C GLU A 108 11.57 -4.85 12.69
N LYS A 109 12.70 -4.88 13.41
CA LYS A 109 12.73 -5.03 14.87
C LYS A 109 12.04 -3.84 15.55
N GLU A 110 12.28 -2.62 15.08
CA GLU A 110 11.62 -1.43 15.60
C GLU A 110 10.12 -1.43 15.30
N PHE A 111 9.73 -1.77 14.08
CA PHE A 111 8.34 -1.86 13.68
C PHE A 111 7.58 -2.90 14.51
N ALA A 112 8.17 -4.09 14.71
CA ALA A 112 7.59 -5.13 15.54
C ALA A 112 7.38 -4.67 16.99
N LYS A 113 8.38 -4.01 17.60
CA LYS A 113 8.27 -3.45 18.96
C LYS A 113 7.14 -2.41 19.03
N ARG A 114 7.09 -1.46 18.10
CA ARG A 114 6.03 -0.42 18.06
C ARG A 114 4.65 -1.05 17.90
N LYS A 115 4.52 -2.05 17.04
CA LYS A 115 3.25 -2.79 16.84
C LYS A 115 2.81 -3.51 18.12
N GLU A 116 3.72 -4.21 18.80
CA GLU A 116 3.41 -4.89 20.05
C GLU A 116 2.99 -3.92 21.16
N GLU A 117 3.63 -2.76 21.28
CA GLU A 117 3.27 -1.74 22.26
C GLU A 117 1.87 -1.17 22.01
N LEU A 118 1.54 -0.89 20.75
CA LEU A 118 0.19 -0.42 20.38
C LEU A 118 -0.86 -1.51 20.66
N GLU A 119 -0.58 -2.76 20.29
CA GLU A 119 -1.48 -3.86 20.60
C GLU A 119 -1.67 -4.07 22.10
N LYS A 120 -0.62 -3.92 22.92
CA LYS A 120 -0.71 -4.00 24.38
C LYS A 120 -1.59 -2.87 24.93
N LYS A 121 -1.36 -1.62 24.50
CA LYS A 121 -2.18 -0.45 24.90
C LYS A 121 -3.66 -0.65 24.54
N ASP A 122 -3.94 -1.21 23.37
CA ASP A 122 -5.32 -1.49 22.94
C ASP A 122 -5.95 -2.66 23.71
N LYS A 123 -5.18 -3.74 23.98
CA LYS A 123 -5.60 -4.84 24.85
C LYS A 123 -5.93 -4.34 26.26
N GLU A 124 -5.10 -3.51 26.86
CA GLU A 124 -5.36 -2.94 28.18
C GLU A 124 -6.63 -2.07 28.22
N LYS A 125 -6.83 -1.21 27.22
CA LYS A 125 -8.05 -0.38 27.12
C LYS A 125 -9.29 -1.25 26.94
N THR A 126 -9.23 -2.25 26.08
CA THR A 126 -10.35 -3.16 25.81
C THR A 126 -10.68 -4.04 27.02
N GLU A 127 -9.68 -4.53 27.74
CA GLU A 127 -9.83 -5.30 28.99
C GLU A 127 -10.43 -4.45 30.11
N LYS A 128 -9.92 -3.23 30.34
CA LYS A 128 -10.50 -2.29 31.33
C LYS A 128 -11.98 -2.05 31.04
N ASN A 129 -12.35 -1.84 29.77
CA ASN A 129 -13.74 -1.64 29.35
C ASN A 129 -14.58 -2.92 29.44
N ARG A 130 -13.99 -4.09 29.18
CA ARG A 130 -14.64 -5.40 29.36
C ARG A 130 -14.95 -5.67 30.83
N LEU A 131 -13.99 -5.44 31.73
CA LEU A 131 -14.15 -5.58 33.17
C LEU A 131 -15.22 -4.63 33.73
N LYS A 132 -15.27 -3.38 33.26
CA LYS A 132 -16.34 -2.44 33.63
C LYS A 132 -17.73 -2.95 33.21
N ARG A 133 -17.86 -3.46 31.98
CA ARG A 133 -19.11 -4.04 31.47
C ARG A 133 -19.52 -5.31 32.21
N GLU A 134 -18.56 -6.18 32.53
CA GLU A 134 -18.82 -7.41 33.27
C GLU A 134 -19.26 -7.12 34.71
N LYS A 135 -18.58 -6.21 35.42
CA LYS A 135 -19.01 -5.75 36.75
C LYS A 135 -20.44 -5.17 36.72
N ALA A 136 -20.78 -4.38 35.70
CA ALA A 136 -22.13 -3.86 35.52
C ALA A 136 -23.14 -4.98 35.22
N ARG A 137 -22.78 -5.99 34.42
CA ARG A 137 -23.63 -7.17 34.14
C ARG A 137 -23.90 -7.97 35.40
N GLN A 138 -22.86 -8.26 36.18
CA GLN A 138 -22.97 -8.97 37.45
C GLN A 138 -23.83 -8.20 38.47
N ARG A 139 -23.69 -6.87 38.57
CA ARG A 139 -24.57 -6.03 39.41
C ARG A 139 -26.03 -6.12 38.97
N LYS A 140 -26.32 -6.06 37.67
CA LYS A 140 -27.67 -6.22 37.12
C LYS A 140 -28.25 -7.62 37.35
N GLU A 141 -27.45 -8.67 37.16
CA GLU A 141 -27.86 -10.05 37.43
C GLU A 141 -28.14 -10.27 38.92
N LYS A 142 -27.30 -9.74 39.82
CA LYS A 142 -27.53 -9.76 41.27
C LYS A 142 -28.78 -8.97 41.67
N ALA A 143 -29.01 -7.79 41.09
CA ALA A 143 -30.23 -7.01 41.33
C ALA A 143 -31.50 -7.75 40.83
N LYS A 144 -31.42 -8.46 39.69
CA LYS A 144 -32.53 -9.29 39.19
C LYS A 144 -32.76 -10.54 40.05
N LYS A 145 -31.72 -11.13 40.64
CA LYS A 145 -31.84 -12.26 41.58
C LYS A 145 -32.27 -11.84 42.99
N GLY A 146 -31.88 -10.64 43.44
CA GLY A 146 -32.23 -10.08 44.75
C GLY A 146 -33.52 -9.25 44.77
N GLY A 147 -34.01 -8.84 43.60
CA GLY A 147 -35.23 -8.04 43.41
C GLY A 147 -36.54 -8.80 43.59
N LYS A 148 -36.63 -9.67 44.60
CA LYS A 148 -37.91 -10.13 45.18
C LYS A 148 -38.13 -9.58 46.60
N GLY A 149 -37.47 -8.49 46.99
CA GLY A 149 -37.85 -7.77 48.20
C GLY A 149 -36.99 -6.55 48.50
N GLY A 150 -37.65 -5.43 48.81
CA GLY A 150 -37.08 -4.38 49.66
C GLY A 150 -36.79 -3.05 48.97
N ASP A 151 -37.77 -2.16 49.05
CA ASP A 151 -37.65 -0.70 48.97
C ASP A 151 -36.71 -0.19 50.09
N GLY A 152 -35.88 0.84 49.85
CA GLY A 152 -35.00 1.37 50.89
C GLY A 152 -33.90 2.31 50.40
N ASP A 153 -34.18 3.60 50.54
CA ASP A 153 -33.37 4.80 50.35
C ASP A 153 -31.99 4.79 51.06
N ALA A 154 -30.97 5.36 50.39
CA ALA A 154 -29.81 5.98 51.04
C ALA A 154 -29.14 6.96 50.07
N LYS A 155 -29.45 8.24 50.29
CA LYS A 155 -28.76 9.43 49.77
C LYS A 155 -27.34 9.59 50.36
N ASP A 156 -26.56 10.40 49.62
CA ASP A 156 -25.43 11.27 50.02
C ASP A 156 -24.05 10.81 49.50
N GLY A 157 -23.25 11.59 48.77
CA GLY A 157 -23.39 12.95 48.23
C GLY A 157 -22.20 13.31 47.30
N THR A 158 -22.48 14.11 46.26
CA THR A 158 -21.68 15.23 45.67
C THR A 158 -20.25 14.94 45.17
N THR A 159 -19.89 15.12 43.89
CA THR A 159 -19.71 16.42 43.20
C THR A 159 -20.12 16.38 41.72
N GLY A 160 -20.72 17.49 41.27
CA GLY A 160 -21.35 17.62 39.96
C GLY A 160 -20.38 17.89 38.80
N ALA A 161 -20.86 17.52 37.61
CA ALA A 161 -20.66 18.23 36.35
C ALA A 161 -21.72 17.73 35.37
N GLU A 162 -22.85 18.42 35.36
CA GLU A 162 -23.85 18.35 34.32
C GLU A 162 -23.25 18.91 33.04
N GLN A 163 -22.95 18.09 32.01
CA GLN A 163 -22.97 18.51 30.61
C GLN A 163 -23.38 17.37 29.67
N ALA A 164 -24.61 17.51 29.17
CA ALA A 164 -25.03 17.30 27.79
C ALA A 164 -24.68 15.98 27.07
N LYS A 165 -25.73 15.19 26.85
CA LYS A 165 -25.87 14.26 25.72
C LYS A 165 -25.64 15.02 24.40
N LYS A 166 -24.41 15.02 23.86
CA LYS A 166 -24.19 15.33 22.43
C LYS A 166 -24.64 14.12 21.61
N LYS A 167 -25.85 14.21 21.07
CA LYS A 167 -26.23 13.44 19.88
C LYS A 167 -25.28 13.84 18.76
N LEU A 168 -24.64 12.87 18.11
CA LEU A 168 -23.91 13.09 16.86
C LEU A 168 -24.93 13.54 15.82
N ALA A 169 -24.97 14.84 15.54
CA ALA A 169 -25.58 15.39 14.34
C ALA A 169 -24.51 15.41 13.24
N PRO A 170 -24.85 15.06 11.99
CA PRO A 170 -23.91 15.21 10.88
C PRO A 170 -23.58 16.69 10.69
N ASN A 171 -22.29 16.97 10.46
CA ASN A 171 -21.74 18.30 10.30
C ASN A 171 -22.44 19.04 9.15
N ALA A 172 -23.09 20.18 9.45
CA ALA A 172 -23.82 21.00 8.50
C ALA A 172 -22.92 21.93 7.67
N ASN A 173 -21.59 21.82 7.79
CA ASN A 173 -20.65 22.66 7.04
C ASN A 173 -20.09 21.94 5.80
N VAL A 174 -20.97 21.35 5.00
CA VAL A 174 -20.69 20.99 3.62
C VAL A 174 -21.29 22.11 2.76
N PRO A 175 -20.51 22.91 2.01
CA PRO A 175 -21.07 23.85 1.08
C PRO A 175 -21.81 23.07 -0.01
N LYS A 176 -23.14 23.14 0.01
CA LYS A 176 -23.99 22.77 -1.13
C LYS A 176 -23.86 23.88 -2.16
N ASN A 177 -23.04 23.67 -3.17
CA ASN A 177 -23.18 24.40 -4.42
C ASN A 177 -24.29 23.72 -5.22
N SER A 178 -25.50 24.26 -5.12
CA SER A 178 -26.60 23.99 -6.04
C SER A 178 -27.09 25.31 -6.60
N ALA A 179 -26.72 25.57 -7.84
CA ALA A 179 -27.43 26.46 -8.74
C ALA A 179 -27.18 25.94 -10.16
N ASP A 180 -28.12 25.11 -10.63
CA ASP A 180 -28.39 24.98 -12.07
C ASP A 180 -29.00 26.31 -12.53
N ASP A 181 -28.46 26.90 -13.60
CA ASP A 181 -29.23 27.45 -14.71
C ASP A 181 -28.26 27.89 -15.84
N ASP A 182 -28.27 27.07 -16.88
CA ASP A 182 -28.21 27.34 -18.33
C ASP A 182 -27.17 28.27 -19.01
N ALA A 183 -26.72 27.72 -20.16
CA ALA A 183 -26.36 28.36 -21.42
C ALA A 183 -24.94 28.96 -21.63
N ASP A 184 -24.12 28.11 -22.26
CA ASP A 184 -23.39 28.36 -23.52
C ASP A 184 -22.16 29.29 -23.56
N THR A 185 -21.21 28.84 -24.40
CA THR A 185 -20.08 29.54 -25.02
C THR A 185 -18.66 29.51 -24.39
N ARG A 186 -17.79 28.77 -25.12
CA ARG A 186 -16.42 29.11 -25.58
C ARG A 186 -15.21 28.83 -24.68
N ASN A 187 -14.49 27.77 -25.08
CA ASN A 187 -13.08 27.79 -25.53
C ASN A 187 -12.13 28.78 -24.83
N GLU A 188 -11.18 28.28 -24.03
CA GLU A 188 -9.73 28.37 -24.27
C GLU A 188 -8.92 27.73 -23.14
N GLY A 189 -7.73 27.22 -23.49
CA GLY A 189 -6.90 26.36 -22.66
C GLY A 189 -6.25 27.02 -21.45
N ALA A 190 -6.01 26.21 -20.41
CA ALA A 190 -5.11 26.54 -19.32
C ALA A 190 -4.42 25.27 -18.80
N GLU A 191 -3.10 25.33 -18.80
CA GLU A 191 -2.15 24.34 -18.31
C GLU A 191 -2.32 24.11 -16.79
N PHE A 192 -2.44 22.85 -16.35
CA PHE A 192 -2.39 22.52 -14.94
C PHE A 192 -0.93 22.40 -14.48
N LYS A 193 -0.43 23.44 -13.82
CA LYS A 193 0.82 23.42 -13.04
C LYS A 193 0.61 22.60 -11.77
N ASN A 194 1.55 21.69 -11.50
CA ASN A 194 1.61 20.88 -10.28
C ASN A 194 1.57 21.79 -9.04
N VAL A 195 0.58 21.57 -8.17
CA VAL A 195 0.53 22.17 -6.84
C VAL A 195 1.42 21.30 -5.95
N GLU A 196 2.55 21.87 -5.52
CA GLU A 196 3.43 21.26 -4.53
C GLU A 196 2.64 21.03 -3.23
N GLU A 197 2.72 19.81 -2.72
CA GLU A 197 2.08 19.39 -1.48
C GLU A 197 2.70 20.16 -0.30
N ILE A 198 1.90 21.02 0.34
CA ILE A 198 2.27 21.73 1.56
C ILE A 198 2.33 20.69 2.70
N GLY A 199 3.55 20.25 3.03
CA GLY A 199 3.80 19.38 4.18
C GLY A 199 3.56 20.12 5.51
N LEU A 200 2.91 19.45 6.46
CA LEU A 200 2.78 19.93 7.84
C LEU A 200 4.18 19.97 8.50
N VAL A 201 4.62 21.17 8.87
CA VAL A 201 5.76 21.37 9.78
C VAL A 201 5.22 21.29 11.21
N ILE A 202 5.68 20.32 11.99
CA ILE A 202 5.46 20.23 13.44
C ILE A 202 6.72 20.78 14.08
N GLU A 203 6.61 21.95 14.71
CA GLU A 203 7.63 22.50 15.60
C GLU A 203 7.46 21.84 16.97
N ASP A 204 8.49 21.13 17.43
CA ASP A 204 8.59 20.65 18.81
C ASP A 204 9.10 21.82 19.66
N ASP A 205 8.23 22.40 20.49
CA ASP A 205 8.59 23.43 21.48
C ASP A 205 9.48 22.83 22.59
N ASP A 206 10.63 23.46 22.82
CA ASP A 206 11.49 23.31 24.02
C ASP A 206 10.85 23.93 25.28
#